data_AF-A0AA47EX53-F1
#
_entry.id   AF-A0AA47EX53-F1
#
_cell.length_a   1.000
_cell.length_b   1.000
_cell.length_c   1.000
_cell.angle_alpha   90.00
_cell.angle_beta   90.00
_cell.angle_gamma   90.00
#
_symmetry.space_group_name_H-M   'P 1'
#
loop_
_entity.id
_entity.type
_entity.pdbx_description
1 polymer ?
#
loop_
_entity_poly.entity_id
_entity_poly.type
_entity_poly.pdbx_seq_one_letter_code
_entity_poly.pdbx_strand_id
1 'polypeptide(L)' 'MFTASDIIHSHTRANLLEDGDLVDVSALAREAGFKVPVAVTRAVWADCVAWSQEGVQPTYV' A
#
# COMPACT_ATOMS: atom_id res chain seq x y z
N MET A 1 -2.96 -31.42 -12.86
CA MET A 1 -1.76 -30.55 -12.72
C MET A 1 -2.12 -29.23 -13.36
N PHE A 2 -1.86 -28.10 -12.71
CA PHE A 2 -2.17 -26.76 -13.24
C PHE A 2 -1.04 -26.26 -14.17
N THR A 3 -1.41 -25.48 -15.19
CA THR A 3 -0.58 -24.98 -16.31
C THR A 3 -0.76 -23.47 -16.47
N ALA A 4 -0.04 -22.84 -17.42
CA ALA A 4 -0.19 -21.41 -17.71
C ALA A 4 -1.64 -21.02 -18.08
N SER A 5 -2.41 -21.95 -18.69
CA SER A 5 -3.82 -21.74 -19.04
C SER A 5 -4.74 -21.67 -17.82
N ASP A 6 -4.28 -22.07 -16.64
CA ASP A 6 -5.04 -22.06 -15.38
C ASP A 6 -4.82 -20.77 -14.56
N ILE A 7 -4.03 -19.82 -15.07
CA ILE A 7 -3.79 -18.52 -14.43
C ILE A 7 -4.99 -17.60 -14.66
N ILE A 8 -5.58 -17.11 -13.57
CA ILE A 8 -6.73 -16.19 -13.62
C ILE A 8 -6.28 -14.72 -13.62
N HIS A 9 -5.13 -14.42 -13.02
CA HIS A 9 -4.63 -13.05 -12.90
C HIS A 9 -3.10 -13.03 -12.80
N SER A 10 -2.46 -12.08 -13.49
CA SER A 10 -1.00 -11.87 -13.45
C SER A 10 -0.71 -10.38 -13.54
N HIS A 11 -0.11 -9.82 -12.50
CA HIS A 11 0.13 -8.38 -12.38
C HIS A 11 1.59 -8.14 -12.05
N THR A 12 2.19 -7.19 -12.77
CA THR A 12 3.51 -6.69 -12.43
C THR A 12 3.40 -5.68 -11.29
N ARG A 13 4.52 -5.38 -10.64
CA ARG A 13 4.56 -4.29 -9.65
C ARG A 13 4.15 -2.94 -10.25
N ALA A 14 4.47 -2.69 -11.52
CA ALA A 14 4.05 -1.48 -12.21
C ALA A 14 2.53 -1.43 -12.34
N ASN A 15 1.90 -2.52 -12.79
CA ASN A 15 0.44 -2.63 -12.89
C ASN A 15 -0.21 -2.34 -11.53
N LEU A 16 0.29 -2.95 -10.44
CA LEU A 16 -0.28 -2.75 -9.11
C LEU A 16 -0.15 -1.30 -8.59
N LEU A 17 0.90 -0.58 -9.01
CA LEU A 17 1.08 0.84 -8.69
C LEU A 17 0.13 1.72 -9.52
N GLU A 18 -0.08 1.38 -10.79
CA GLU A 18 -1.01 2.07 -11.68
C GLU A 18 -2.48 1.85 -11.25
N ASP A 19 -2.81 0.63 -10.85
CA ASP A 19 -4.14 0.23 -10.36
C ASP A 19 -4.43 0.79 -8.94
N GLY A 20 -3.40 1.24 -8.22
CA GLY A 20 -3.50 1.82 -6.88
C GLY A 20 -3.64 0.81 -5.74
N ASP A 21 -3.46 -0.49 -6.03
CA ASP A 21 -3.33 -1.54 -5.01
C ASP A 21 -2.05 -1.38 -4.18
N LEU A 22 -0.99 -0.88 -4.82
CA LEU A 22 0.22 -0.40 -4.18
C LEU A 22 0.27 1.13 -4.26
N VAL A 23 0.49 1.78 -3.13
CA VAL A 23 0.68 3.23 -3.02
C VAL A 23 2.17 3.52 -2.89
N ASP A 24 2.72 4.32 -3.80
CA ASP A 24 4.10 4.79 -3.67
C ASP A 24 4.23 5.74 -2.48
N VAL A 25 5.13 5.40 -1.56
CA VAL A 25 5.47 6.21 -0.38
C VAL A 25 6.96 6.54 -0.39
N SER A 26 7.58 6.54 -1.57
CA SER A 26 9.04 6.67 -1.70
C SER A 26 9.55 8.00 -1.16
N ALA A 27 8.77 9.08 -1.28
CA ALA A 27 9.11 10.37 -0.70
C ALA A 27 9.25 10.30 0.84
N LEU A 28 8.19 9.85 1.53
CA LEU A 28 8.17 9.68 2.98
C LEU A 28 9.23 8.68 3.45
N ALA A 29 9.41 7.59 2.71
CA ALA A 29 10.39 6.56 3.04
C ALA A 29 11.83 7.10 2.97
N ARG A 30 12.14 8.02 2.05
CA ARG A 30 13.46 8.67 2.02
C ARG A 30 13.73 9.49 3.27
N GLU A 31 12.72 10.19 3.79
CA GLU A 31 12.83 10.93 5.05
C GLU A 31 13.12 10.00 6.24
N ALA A 32 12.56 8.78 6.21
CA ALA A 32 12.82 7.73 7.18
C ALA A 32 14.15 6.95 6.95
N GLY A 33 14.94 7.31 5.93
CA GLY A 33 16.26 6.71 5.67
C GLY A 33 16.26 5.50 4.72
N PHE A 34 15.13 5.16 4.09
CA PHE A 34 15.10 4.12 3.06
C PHE A 34 15.83 4.59 1.80
N LYS A 35 16.68 3.71 1.24
CA LYS A 35 17.51 4.00 0.07
C LYS A 35 16.92 3.49 -1.26
N VAL A 36 15.77 2.83 -1.20
CA VAL A 36 15.09 2.22 -2.34
C VAL A 36 13.67 2.74 -2.46
N PRO A 37 13.03 2.69 -3.65
CA PRO A 37 11.61 3.04 -3.79
C PRO A 37 10.72 2.08 -2.99
N VAL A 38 9.88 2.64 -2.13
CA VAL A 38 9.01 1.89 -1.21
C VAL A 38 7.56 2.14 -1.59
N ALA A 39 6.80 1.06 -1.66
CA ALA A 39 5.35 1.11 -1.81
C ALA A 39 4.71 0.25 -0.73
N VAL A 40 3.54 0.67 -0.26
CA VAL A 40 2.73 -0.07 0.72
C VAL A 40 1.39 -0.46 0.10
N THR A 41 0.75 -1.49 0.62
CA THR A 41 -0.60 -1.85 0.15
C THR A 41 -1.60 -0.75 0.48
N ARG A 42 -2.65 -0.65 -0.33
CA ARG A 42 -3.74 0.31 -0.09
C ARG A 42 -4.36 0.20 1.31
N ALA A 43 -4.49 -1.01 1.84
CA ALA A 43 -4.97 -1.24 3.21
C ALA A 43 -4.06 -0.58 4.26
N VAL A 44 -2.75 -0.82 4.18
CA VAL A 44 -1.78 -0.19 5.10
C VAL A 44 -1.77 1.32 4.95
N TRP A 45 -1.86 1.83 3.72
CA TRP A 45 -1.97 3.27 3.48
C TRP A 45 -3.19 3.85 4.19
N ALA A 46 -4.38 3.27 4.00
CA ALA A 46 -5.61 3.77 4.61
C ALA A 46 -5.60 3.71 6.14
N ASP A 47 -5.15 2.59 6.71
CA ASP A 47 -5.30 2.33 8.14
C ASP A 47 -4.16 2.94 8.98
N CYS A 48 -2.98 3.15 8.40
CA CYS A 48 -1.78 3.51 9.17
C CYS A 48 -1.09 4.81 8.72
N VAL A 49 -1.33 5.29 7.50
CA VAL A 49 -0.53 6.39 6.91
C VAL A 49 -1.38 7.59 6.51
N ALA A 50 -2.49 7.38 5.81
CA ALA A 50 -3.38 8.42 5.31
C ALA A 50 -4.29 9.03 6.38
N TRP A 51 -4.34 8.42 7.57
CA TRP A 51 -5.13 8.90 8.68
C TRP A 51 -4.79 10.38 9.01
N SER A 52 -5.80 11.25 8.96
CA SER A 52 -5.69 12.60 9.52
C SER A 52 -6.10 12.56 10.99
N GLN A 53 -5.43 13.36 11.82
CA GLN A 53 -5.66 13.51 13.26
C GLN A 53 -6.99 14.23 13.55
N GLU A 54 -8.14 13.74 13.06
CA GLU A 54 -9.42 14.03 13.70
C GLU A 54 -9.65 12.94 14.73
N GLY A 55 -9.15 13.20 15.94
CA GLY A 55 -9.15 12.26 17.04
C GLY A 55 -10.56 11.75 17.35
N VAL A 56 -10.80 10.46 17.13
CA VAL A 56 -11.83 9.77 17.89
C VAL A 56 -11.37 9.77 19.34
N GLN A 57 -11.91 10.69 20.12
CA GLN A 57 -11.82 10.63 21.56
C GLN A 57 -12.47 9.30 21.99
N PRO A 58 -11.77 8.40 22.69
CA PRO A 58 -12.43 7.23 23.24
C PRO A 58 -13.48 7.73 24.23
N THR A 59 -14.76 7.57 23.87
CA THR A 59 -15.86 7.81 24.80
C THR A 59 -15.76 6.72 25.86
N TYR A 60 -15.26 7.08 27.03
CA TYR A 60 -15.34 6.23 28.20
C TYR A 60 -16.79 6.23 28.68
N VAL A 61 -17.45 5.08 28.60
CA VAL A 61 -18.76 4.80 29.22
C VAL A 61 -18.58 4.15 30.58
#